data_AF-A0A4Z1NSH8-F1
#
_entry.id   AF-A0A4Z1NSH8-F1
#
_cell.length_a   1.000
_cell.length_b   1.000
_cell.length_c   1.000
_cell.angle_alpha   90.00
_cell.angle_beta   90.00
_cell.angle_gamma   90.00
#
_symmetry.space_group_name_H-M   'P 1'
#
loop_
_entity.id
_entity.type
_entity.pdbx_description
1 polymer ?
#
loop_
_entity_poly.entity_id
_entity_poly.type
_entity_poly.pdbx_seq_one_letter_code
_entity_poly.pdbx_strand_id
1 'polypeptide(L)'
;MGWLQRTLWRGLLQLGWWNDHVRNDGKLAQFSRASRAAIPDVHPSTSLGYTDFFYVQKSDHHIQGFNMTWAAENTTIVTRDTFTVGDTSGSVVGLPGTRMTVSAVPTKSGGGAMYNFYQIEGTDITLFTRGLAGGQQTRGLLPIPDT
;
A
#
# COMPACT_ATOMS: atom_id res chain seq x y z
N MET A 1 -45.70 8.74 -10.88
CA MET A 1 -44.99 7.63 -11.56
C MET A 1 -43.78 8.25 -12.22
N GLY A 2 -42.52 8.16 -11.77
CA GLY A 2 -41.66 7.07 -11.26
C GLY A 2 -40.34 7.26 -12.05
N TRP A 3 -39.11 7.14 -11.58
CA TRP A 3 -38.47 6.55 -10.40
C TRP A 3 -37.08 7.22 -10.25
N LEU A 4 -36.55 7.24 -9.02
CA LEU A 4 -35.14 7.50 -8.72
C LEU A 4 -34.22 6.53 -9.46
N GLN A 5 -33.01 6.96 -9.85
CA GLN A 5 -31.80 6.19 -9.55
C GLN A 5 -30.61 7.09 -9.21
N ARG A 6 -30.07 6.84 -8.02
CA ARG A 6 -28.82 7.39 -7.46
C ARG A 6 -27.64 6.76 -8.20
N THR A 7 -26.75 7.56 -8.77
CA THR A 7 -25.46 7.06 -9.26
C THR A 7 -24.42 7.23 -8.17
N LEU A 8 -23.95 6.09 -7.67
CA LEU A 8 -22.89 5.92 -6.68
C LEU A 8 -21.55 6.46 -7.22
N TRP A 9 -20.98 7.43 -6.53
CA TRP A 9 -19.58 7.82 -6.70
C TRP A 9 -18.69 6.70 -6.15
N ARG A 10 -18.14 5.86 -7.04
CA ARG A 10 -17.01 4.97 -6.71
C ARG A 10 -15.72 5.73 -6.99
N GLY A 11 -15.04 6.16 -5.94
CA GLY A 11 -13.76 6.86 -6.01
C GLY A 11 -12.67 5.94 -6.53
N LEU A 12 -12.20 6.18 -7.76
CA LEU A 12 -10.92 5.70 -8.26
C LEU A 12 -9.87 6.75 -7.84
N LEU A 13 -8.92 6.38 -6.98
CA LEU A 13 -7.75 7.23 -6.73
C LEU A 13 -6.81 7.11 -7.93
N GLN A 14 -6.82 8.14 -8.77
CA GLN A 14 -5.80 8.35 -9.78
C GLN A 14 -4.61 9.02 -9.08
N LEU A 15 -3.63 8.21 -8.66
CA LEU A 15 -2.42 8.71 -8.00
C LEU A 15 -1.58 9.52 -8.99
N GLY A 16 -1.58 10.84 -8.86
CA GLY A 16 -0.86 11.80 -9.74
C GLY A 16 0.67 11.79 -9.63
N TRP A 17 1.27 10.72 -9.11
CA TRP A 17 2.72 10.59 -8.92
C TRP A 17 3.42 9.74 -10.00
N TRP A 18 2.69 9.29 -11.01
CA TRP A 18 3.26 8.59 -12.17
C TRP A 18 3.17 9.50 -13.39
N ASN A 19 4.30 10.10 -13.77
CA ASN A 19 4.41 11.04 -14.87
C ASN A 19 5.50 10.54 -15.83
N ASP A 20 5.09 10.00 -16.98
CA ASP A 20 6.02 9.53 -18.02
C ASP A 20 6.61 10.73 -18.80
N HIS A 21 7.80 10.54 -19.36
CA HIS A 21 8.61 11.57 -20.01
C HIS A 21 7.88 12.40 -21.08
N VAL A 22 8.11 13.71 -21.02
CA VAL A 22 7.84 14.65 -22.11
C VAL A 22 8.85 14.41 -23.23
N ARG A 23 8.45 13.74 -24.32
CA ARG A 23 9.11 13.92 -25.62
C ARG A 23 8.47 15.13 -26.30
N ASN A 24 9.25 16.19 -26.45
CA ASN A 24 8.79 17.48 -26.95
C ASN A 24 8.84 17.51 -28.50
N ASP A 25 8.06 16.62 -29.12
CA ASP A 25 8.08 16.39 -30.58
C ASP A 25 6.85 17.03 -31.26
N GLY A 26 6.25 18.05 -30.63
CA GLY A 26 5.06 18.75 -31.17
C GLY A 26 3.76 17.93 -31.14
N LYS A 27 3.76 16.75 -30.52
CA LYS A 27 2.55 15.96 -30.24
C LYS A 27 2.25 16.05 -28.75
N LEU A 28 1.05 16.52 -28.40
CA LEU A 28 0.57 16.49 -27.02
C LEU A 28 0.68 15.06 -26.49
N ALA A 29 1.29 14.88 -25.31
CA ALA A 29 1.44 13.57 -24.69
C ALA A 29 0.08 12.87 -24.59
N GLN A 30 -0.08 11.73 -25.25
CA GLN A 30 -1.28 10.92 -25.17
C GLN A 30 -1.20 10.07 -23.91
N PHE A 31 -1.83 10.52 -22.84
CA PHE A 31 -1.91 9.77 -21.58
C PHE A 31 -2.82 8.55 -21.76
N SER A 32 -2.26 7.34 -21.61
CA SER A 32 -3.03 6.10 -21.58
C SER A 32 -3.18 5.61 -20.14
N ARG A 33 -4.35 5.07 -19.78
CA ARG A 33 -4.61 4.59 -18.43
C ARG A 33 -3.82 3.31 -18.14
N ALA A 34 -3.02 3.32 -17.09
CA ALA A 34 -2.32 2.13 -16.58
C ALA A 34 -3.25 1.23 -15.74
N SER A 35 -4.28 0.65 -16.37
CA SER A 35 -5.29 -0.18 -15.68
C SER A 35 -4.71 -1.47 -15.07
N ARG A 36 -3.57 -1.95 -15.57
CA ARG A 36 -2.90 -3.19 -15.13
C ARG A 36 -2.18 -3.09 -13.78
N ALA A 37 -1.96 -1.87 -13.30
CA ALA A 37 -1.40 -1.59 -11.97
C ALA A 37 -2.44 -0.95 -11.04
N ALA A 38 -3.72 -0.89 -11.45
CA ALA A 38 -4.76 -0.28 -10.64
C ALA A 38 -5.06 -1.15 -9.42
N ILE A 39 -4.98 -0.54 -8.24
CA ILE A 39 -5.40 -1.16 -6.97
C ILE A 39 -6.81 -0.66 -6.67
N PRO A 40 -7.83 -1.54 -6.65
CA PRO A 40 -9.20 -1.13 -6.33
C PRO A 40 -9.30 -0.77 -4.85
N ASP A 41 -10.35 -0.04 -4.46
CA ASP A 41 -10.75 0.16 -3.07
C ASP A 41 -9.62 0.63 -2.13
N VAL A 42 -8.78 1.55 -2.61
CA VAL A 42 -7.74 2.20 -1.80
C VAL A 42 -8.38 3.32 -0.98
N HIS A 43 -8.00 3.42 0.30
CA HIS A 43 -8.48 4.48 1.17
C HIS A 43 -8.00 5.85 0.63
N PRO A 44 -8.88 6.87 0.52
CA PRO A 44 -8.54 8.15 -0.11
C PRO A 44 -7.37 8.90 0.55
N SER A 45 -7.18 8.68 1.84
CA SER A 45 -6.08 9.27 2.62
C SER A 45 -4.96 8.28 2.94
N THR A 46 -4.83 7.20 2.17
CA THR A 46 -3.74 6.24 2.39
C THR A 46 -2.38 6.93 2.29
N SER A 47 -1.47 6.58 3.20
CA SER A 47 -0.04 6.75 2.94
C SER A 47 0.42 5.63 2.01
N LEU A 48 1.33 5.94 1.09
CA LEU A 48 1.94 4.95 0.21
C LEU A 48 3.33 4.60 0.74
N GLY A 49 3.63 3.29 0.80
CA GLY A 49 4.94 2.79 1.19
C GLY A 49 5.45 1.81 0.13
N TYR A 50 6.77 1.77 -0.09
CA TYR A 50 7.35 0.77 -0.98
C TYR A 50 8.65 0.19 -0.41
N THR A 51 8.81 -1.11 -0.61
CA THR A 51 10.06 -1.87 -0.49
C THR A 51 10.11 -2.85 -1.68
N ASP A 52 10.29 -4.14 -1.45
CA ASP A 52 9.99 -5.20 -2.42
C ASP A 52 8.47 -5.32 -2.71
N PHE A 53 7.64 -4.81 -1.79
CA PHE A 53 6.19 -4.74 -1.95
C PHE A 53 5.73 -3.29 -1.91
N PHE A 54 4.67 -2.98 -2.65
CA PHE A 54 3.97 -1.72 -2.56
C PHE A 54 2.80 -1.83 -1.59
N TYR A 55 2.73 -0.91 -0.63
CA TYR A 55 1.77 -0.96 0.47
C TYR A 55 0.77 0.17 0.36
N VAL A 56 -0.50 -0.17 0.59
CA VAL A 56 -1.59 0.78 0.70
C VAL A 56 -2.54 0.38 1.82
N GLN A 57 -3.28 1.34 2.34
CA GLN A 57 -4.46 1.11 3.14
C GLN A 57 -5.67 0.96 2.21
N LYS A 58 -6.40 -0.13 2.40
CA LYS A 58 -7.67 -0.43 1.73
C LYS A 58 -8.82 0.32 2.39
N SER A 59 -9.96 0.42 1.72
CA SER A 59 -11.14 1.14 2.24
C SER A 59 -11.73 0.52 3.51
N ASP A 60 -11.43 -0.75 3.80
CA ASP A 60 -11.76 -1.46 5.04
C ASP A 60 -10.71 -1.25 6.15
N HIS A 61 -9.75 -0.34 5.92
CA HIS A 61 -8.66 0.04 6.81
C HIS A 61 -7.56 -1.01 6.99
N HIS A 62 -7.63 -2.15 6.30
CA HIS A 62 -6.52 -3.09 6.25
C HIS A 62 -5.34 -2.51 5.46
N ILE A 63 -4.13 -2.77 5.95
CA ILE A 63 -2.91 -2.50 5.19
C ILE A 63 -2.62 -3.72 4.32
N GLN A 64 -2.49 -3.52 3.01
CA GLN A 64 -2.24 -4.58 2.04
C GLN A 64 -0.95 -4.32 1.27
N GLY A 65 -0.08 -5.33 1.22
CA GLY A 65 1.13 -5.35 0.41
C GLY A 65 0.90 -6.05 -0.93
N PHE A 66 1.43 -5.47 -2.00
CA PHE A 66 1.31 -5.94 -3.38
C PHE A 66 2.71 -6.14 -3.96
N ASN A 67 3.02 -7.34 -4.44
CA ASN A 67 4.21 -7.53 -5.24
C ASN A 67 3.96 -6.91 -6.63
N MET A 68 4.92 -6.13 -7.11
CA MET A 68 4.83 -5.42 -8.37
C MET A 68 5.99 -5.82 -9.30
N THR A 69 5.69 -6.05 -10.57
CA THR A 69 6.73 -6.18 -11.59
C THR A 69 7.25 -4.78 -11.92
N TRP A 70 8.39 -4.37 -11.37
CA TRP A 70 8.95 -3.03 -11.62
C TRP A 70 9.56 -2.96 -13.02
N ALA A 71 8.76 -2.61 -14.03
CA ALA A 71 9.13 -2.68 -15.44
C ALA A 71 8.71 -1.43 -16.23
N ALA A 72 9.04 -0.25 -15.69
CA ALA A 72 8.68 1.06 -16.27
C ALA A 72 7.18 1.09 -16.68
N GLU A 73 6.87 1.35 -17.95
CA GLU A 73 5.49 1.48 -18.43
C GLU A 73 4.68 0.17 -18.33
N ASN A 74 5.37 -0.96 -18.21
CA ASN A 74 4.77 -2.29 -18.15
C ASN A 74 4.67 -2.82 -16.71
N THR A 75 4.67 -1.92 -15.72
CA THR A 75 4.52 -2.29 -14.31
C THR A 75 3.15 -2.93 -14.06
N THR A 76 3.13 -4.08 -13.39
CA THR A 76 1.91 -4.83 -13.09
C THR A 76 1.90 -5.33 -11.66
N ILE A 77 0.71 -5.53 -11.12
CA ILE A 77 0.54 -6.23 -9.84
C ILE A 77 0.64 -7.73 -10.10
N VAL A 78 1.52 -8.42 -9.36
CA VAL A 78 1.55 -9.87 -9.33
C VAL A 78 0.38 -10.34 -8.46
N THR A 79 -0.78 -10.56 -9.08
CA THR A 79 -2.07 -10.70 -8.36
C THR A 79 -2.09 -11.84 -7.33
N ARG A 80 -1.30 -12.89 -7.54
CA ARG A 80 -1.19 -14.03 -6.62
C ARG A 80 -0.23 -13.80 -5.46
N ASP A 81 0.51 -12.69 -5.47
CA ASP A 81 1.50 -12.36 -4.45
C ASP A 81 1.15 -11.03 -3.79
N THR A 82 0.07 -11.09 -3.03
CA THR A 82 -0.38 -9.99 -2.17
C THR A 82 -0.63 -10.54 -0.78
N PHE A 83 -0.54 -9.69 0.24
CA PHE A 83 -0.81 -10.11 1.61
C PHE A 83 -1.35 -8.96 2.44
N THR A 84 -2.14 -9.30 3.45
CA THR A 84 -2.63 -8.33 4.44
C THR A 84 -1.67 -8.30 5.63
N VAL A 85 -1.35 -7.09 6.10
CA VAL A 85 -0.53 -6.91 7.31
C VAL A 85 -1.34 -7.30 8.53
N GLY A 86 -0.69 -7.97 9.47
CA GLY A 86 -1.34 -8.54 10.65
C GLY A 86 -0.34 -9.18 11.58
N ASP A 87 -0.82 -10.03 12.47
CA ASP A 87 0.00 -10.78 13.40
C ASP A 87 -0.44 -12.24 13.48
N THR A 88 -0.02 -12.94 14.54
CA THR A 88 -0.35 -14.35 14.74
C THR A 88 -1.85 -14.61 14.92
N SER A 89 -2.63 -13.58 15.26
CA SER A 89 -4.08 -13.63 15.44
C SER A 89 -4.85 -13.29 14.17
N GLY A 90 -4.16 -12.89 13.10
CA GLY A 90 -4.75 -12.55 11.81
C GLY A 90 -4.49 -11.11 11.39
N SER A 91 -5.31 -10.62 10.47
CA SER A 91 -5.21 -9.27 9.90
C SER A 91 -5.48 -8.20 10.95
N VAL A 92 -4.68 -7.13 10.96
CA VAL A 92 -4.88 -5.99 11.87
C VAL A 92 -5.26 -4.77 11.04
N VAL A 93 -6.28 -4.04 11.50
CA VAL A 93 -6.73 -2.79 10.87
C VAL A 93 -5.97 -1.61 11.45
N GLY A 94 -5.64 -0.64 10.59
CA GLY A 94 -5.10 0.65 11.02
C GLY A 94 -6.20 1.66 11.29
N LEU A 95 -5.84 2.80 11.89
CA LEU A 95 -6.71 3.98 11.90
C LEU A 95 -7.00 4.44 10.45
N PRO A 96 -8.20 4.96 10.15
CA PRO A 96 -8.51 5.47 8.81
C PRO A 96 -7.53 6.58 8.40
N GLY A 97 -6.86 6.43 7.26
CA GLY A 97 -5.83 7.37 6.81
C GLY A 97 -4.55 7.36 7.65
N THR A 98 -4.27 6.27 8.36
CA THR A 98 -3.06 6.14 9.18
C THR A 98 -1.80 6.45 8.38
N ARG A 99 -0.86 7.17 9.01
CA ARG A 99 0.45 7.38 8.41
C ARG A 99 1.23 6.09 8.48
N MET A 100 1.60 5.58 7.31
CA MET A 100 2.35 4.35 7.16
C MET A 100 3.77 4.65 6.69
N THR A 101 4.75 3.99 7.30
CA THR A 101 6.11 3.92 6.77
C THR A 101 6.57 2.47 6.75
N VAL A 102 7.37 2.12 5.76
CA VAL A 102 7.83 0.75 5.52
C VAL A 102 9.33 0.73 5.30
N SER A 103 9.99 -0.35 5.73
CA SER A 103 11.43 -0.55 5.53
C SER A 103 11.74 -2.02 5.30
N ALA A 104 12.77 -2.30 4.52
CA ALA A 104 13.34 -3.63 4.36
C ALA A 104 14.80 -3.58 4.83
N VAL A 105 15.15 -4.44 5.78
CA VAL A 105 16.48 -4.45 6.41
C VAL A 105 17.09 -5.86 6.27
N PRO A 106 18.35 -5.98 5.80
CA PRO A 106 19.06 -7.26 5.81
C PRO A 106 19.18 -7.84 7.22
N THR A 107 18.98 -9.15 7.36
CA THR A 107 19.18 -9.84 8.63
C THR A 107 20.60 -10.37 8.75
N LYS A 108 21.09 -10.51 9.99
CA LYS A 108 22.41 -11.11 10.27
C LYS A 108 22.56 -12.55 9.75
N SER A 109 21.44 -13.25 9.53
CA SER A 109 21.39 -14.63 9.02
C SER A 109 21.42 -14.74 7.50
N GLY A 110 21.58 -13.65 6.75
CA GLY A 110 21.67 -13.67 5.28
C GLY A 110 20.33 -13.59 4.53
N GLY A 111 19.26 -13.19 5.22
CA GLY A 111 17.96 -12.86 4.61
C GLY A 111 17.64 -11.38 4.73
N GLY A 112 16.35 -11.04 4.71
CA GLY A 112 15.89 -9.69 5.06
C GLY A 112 14.54 -9.72 5.76
N ALA A 113 14.25 -8.65 6.47
CA ALA A 113 13.01 -8.44 7.21
C ALA A 113 12.35 -7.14 6.76
N MET A 114 11.04 -7.21 6.55
CA MET A 114 10.18 -6.07 6.31
C MET A 114 9.59 -5.58 7.62
N TYR A 115 9.57 -4.27 7.76
CA TYR A 115 9.02 -3.55 8.90
C TYR A 115 7.93 -2.62 8.37
N ASN A 116 6.71 -2.77 8.88
CA ASN A 116 5.58 -1.90 8.57
C ASN A 116 5.17 -1.18 9.85
N PHE A 117 5.16 0.14 9.81
CA PHE A 117 4.82 1.00 10.93
C PHE A 117 3.54 1.76 10.61
N TYR A 118 2.51 1.60 11.43
CA TYR A 118 1.27 2.37 11.32
C TYR A 118 0.53 2.42 12.65
N GLN A 119 -0.43 3.34 12.75
CA GLN A 119 -1.26 3.53 13.94
C GLN A 119 -2.49 2.64 13.86
N ILE A 120 -2.78 1.97 14.96
CA ILE A 120 -3.98 1.14 15.14
C ILE A 120 -4.95 1.75 16.16
N GLU A 121 -4.43 2.55 17.08
CA GLU A 121 -5.16 3.19 18.16
C GLU A 121 -4.40 4.44 18.61
N GLY A 122 -5.13 5.53 18.92
CA GLY A 122 -4.56 6.75 19.45
C GLY A 122 -3.42 7.33 18.60
N THR A 123 -2.34 7.74 19.27
CA THR A 123 -1.15 8.32 18.64
C THR A 123 -0.04 7.30 18.44
N ASP A 124 -0.16 6.10 18.99
CA ASP A 124 0.93 5.14 19.10
C ASP A 124 1.22 4.44 17.77
N ILE A 125 2.52 4.27 17.50
CA ILE A 125 3.00 3.53 16.33
C ILE A 125 3.15 2.06 16.69
N THR A 126 2.49 1.21 15.91
CA THR A 126 2.66 -0.24 15.98
C THR A 126 3.58 -0.70 14.86
N LEU A 127 4.54 -1.55 15.21
CA LEU A 127 5.41 -2.24 14.27
C LEU A 127 4.86 -3.63 13.94
N PHE A 128 4.88 -3.97 12.65
CA PHE A 128 4.67 -5.31 12.14
C PHE A 128 5.90 -5.77 11.37
N THR A 129 6.39 -6.96 11.69
CA THR A 129 7.62 -7.50 11.09
C THR A 129 7.33 -8.80 10.34
N ARG A 130 7.94 -8.98 9.17
CA ARG A 130 7.82 -10.20 8.34
C ARG A 130 9.16 -10.50 7.67
N GLY A 131 9.49 -11.77 7.41
CA GLY A 131 10.61 -12.10 6.53
C GLY A 131 10.33 -11.71 5.07
N LEU A 132 11.37 -11.38 4.30
CA LEU A 132 11.25 -11.12 2.86
C LEU A 132 10.77 -12.33 2.07
N ALA A 133 11.21 -13.53 2.46
CA ALA A 133 10.72 -14.80 1.89
C ALA A 133 9.29 -15.15 2.35
N GLY A 134 8.65 -14.27 3.11
CA GLY A 134 7.34 -14.47 3.68
C GLY A 134 7.37 -15.01 5.11
N GLY A 135 6.34 -15.79 5.46
CA GLY A 135 6.13 -16.29 6.81
C GLY A 135 5.21 -15.41 7.66
N GLN A 136 5.06 -15.84 8.91
CA GLN A 136 4.17 -15.22 9.90
C GLN A 136 4.67 -13.84 10.28
N GLN A 137 3.72 -12.93 10.48
CA GLN A 137 4.01 -11.57 10.91
C GLN A 137 3.99 -11.48 12.43
N THR A 138 4.85 -10.65 12.98
CA THR A 138 4.90 -10.37 14.42
C THR A 138 4.60 -8.90 14.68
N ARG A 139 3.84 -8.63 15.75
CA ARG A 139 3.51 -7.28 16.20
C ARG A 139 4.42 -6.87 17.35
N GLY A 140 4.89 -5.63 17.30
CA GLY A 140 5.58 -4.96 18.40
C GLY A 140 5.00 -3.57 18.62
N LEU A 141 4.94 -3.14 19.88
CA LEU A 141 4.62 -1.74 20.21
C LEU A 141 5.93 -0.96 20.28
N LEU A 142 5.99 0.21 19.64
CA LEU A 142 7.04 1.18 19.91
C LEU A 142 6.50 2.18 20.93
N PRO A 143 6.92 2.10 22.21
CA PRO A 143 6.60 3.14 23.16
C PRO A 143 7.27 4.43 22.70
N ILE A 144 6.49 5.50 22.54
CA ILE A 144 7.02 6.83 22.30
C ILE A 144 7.50 7.35 23.67
N PRO A 145 8.79 7.74 23.82
CA PRO A 145 9.27 8.28 25.08
C PRO A 145 8.56 9.61 25.40
N ASP A 146 8.02 9.73 26.61
CA ASP A 146 7.43 10.98 27.13
C ASP A 146 8.54 11.97 27.57
N THR A 147 9.40 12.44 26.65
CA THR A 147 10.31 13.57 26.92
C THR A 147 10.76 14.29 25.65
#